data_AF-A0A0Q6BKC7-F1
#
_entry.id   AF-A0A0Q6BKC7-F1
#
_cell.length_a   1.000
_cell.length_b   1.000
_cell.length_c   1.000
_cell.angle_alpha   90.00
_cell.angle_beta   90.00
_cell.angle_gamma   90.00
#
_symmetry.space_group_name_H-M   'P 1'
#
loop_
_entity.id
_entity.type
_entity.pdbx_description
1 polymer ?
#
loop_
_entity_poly.entity_id
_entity_poly.type
_entity_poly.pdbx_seq_one_letter_code
_entity_poly.pdbx_strand_id
1 'polypeptide(L)'
;MDIKKIDQRFSTSGQLTEADLETVASQGFKLVINFRPDNEGGEAQPTNAALAEKARALGLAYAYIPVIPNQIQPEHVNQLRALLSLHQGSALGFCRTGNRANNVYQQTLQSDAMNKPDCCSQQGGDGQNLSSRVLGWLKR
;
A
#
# COMPACT_ATOMS: atom_id res chain seq x y z
N MET A 1 14.75 15.72 -4.58
CA MET A 1 13.50 15.12 -4.08
C MET A 1 12.35 15.44 -5.04
N ASP A 2 11.63 14.44 -5.55
CA ASP A 2 10.43 14.61 -6.39
C ASP A 2 9.29 13.82 -5.75
N ILE A 3 8.30 14.50 -5.17
CA ILE A 3 7.17 13.85 -4.49
C ILE A 3 5.98 13.82 -5.43
N LYS A 4 5.55 12.61 -5.78
CA LYS A 4 4.36 12.37 -6.59
C LYS A 4 3.24 11.89 -5.68
N LYS A 5 2.22 12.73 -5.54
CA LYS A 5 0.99 12.38 -4.83
C LYS A 5 0.21 11.35 -5.66
N ILE A 6 -0.05 10.18 -5.07
CA ILE A 6 -0.87 9.14 -5.70
C ILE A 6 -2.32 9.27 -5.25
N ASP A 7 -2.52 9.47 -3.94
CA ASP A 7 -3.83 9.64 -3.33
C ASP A 7 -3.75 10.61 -2.13
N GLN A 8 -4.86 10.86 -1.44
CA GLN A 8 -4.88 11.67 -0.22
C GLN A 8 -4.05 11.04 0.90
N ARG A 9 -4.00 9.71 0.97
CA ARG A 9 -3.28 8.99 2.03
C ARG A 9 -1.87 8.54 1.67
N PHE A 10 -1.52 8.51 0.38
CA PHE A 10 -0.24 7.97 -0.07
C PHE A 10 0.43 8.81 -1.14
N SER A 11 1.70 9.09 -0.94
CA SER A 11 2.58 9.73 -1.92
C SER A 11 3.83 8.88 -2.14
N THR A 12 4.47 9.09 -3.27
CA THR A 12 5.71 8.39 -3.65
C THR A 12 6.84 9.36 -3.91
N SER A 13 8.08 8.93 -3.68
CA SER A 13 9.26 9.72 -4.07
C SER A 13 10.41 8.84 -4.57
N GLY A 14 11.36 9.49 -5.24
CA GLY A 14 12.68 8.92 -5.53
C GLY A 14 13.52 8.77 -4.26
N GLN A 15 14.84 8.60 -4.42
CA GLN A 15 15.73 8.46 -3.27
C GLN A 15 15.62 9.65 -2.32
N LEU A 16 15.44 9.37 -1.02
CA LEU A 16 15.46 10.35 0.05
C LEU A 16 16.83 10.38 0.73
N THR A 17 17.24 11.56 1.14
CA THR A 17 18.37 11.82 2.03
C THR A 17 17.88 12.19 3.43
N GLU A 18 18.80 12.28 4.41
CA GLU A 18 18.47 12.69 5.78
C GLU A 18 17.90 14.12 5.84
N ALA A 19 18.37 15.02 4.98
CA ALA A 19 17.85 16.38 4.86
C ALA A 19 16.44 16.40 4.24
N ASP A 20 16.15 15.49 3.32
CA ASP A 20 14.81 15.38 2.75
C ASP A 20 13.79 14.95 3.82
N LEU A 21 14.19 14.13 4.81
CA LEU A 21 13.31 13.71 5.90
C LEU A 21 12.81 14.90 6.75
N GLU A 22 13.63 15.95 6.90
CA GLU A 22 13.22 17.18 7.59
C GLU A 22 12.11 17.88 6.81
N THR A 23 12.27 17.95 5.48
CA THR A 23 11.25 18.48 4.58
C THR A 23 9.97 17.63 4.62
N VAL A 24 10.09 16.30 4.65
CA VAL A 24 8.95 15.37 4.79
C VAL A 24 8.18 15.63 6.09
N ALA A 25 8.89 15.81 7.22
CA ALA A 25 8.26 16.13 8.49
C ALA A 25 7.53 17.48 8.44
N SER A 26 8.15 18.51 7.87
CA SER A 26 7.53 19.83 7.70
C SER A 26 6.32 19.82 6.77
N GLN A 27 6.28 18.94 5.76
CA GLN A 27 5.12 18.75 4.89
C GLN A 27 3.96 18.01 5.57
N GLY A 28 4.13 17.55 6.82
CA GLY A 28 3.07 16.94 7.62
C GLY A 28 2.87 15.44 7.39
N PHE A 29 3.77 14.77 6.67
CA PHE A 29 3.76 13.31 6.56
C PHE A 29 3.98 12.69 7.95
N LYS A 30 3.35 11.54 8.18
CA LYS A 30 3.41 10.82 9.47
C LYS A 30 4.17 9.51 9.39
N LEU A 31 4.20 8.90 8.21
CA LEU A 31 4.82 7.60 7.96
C LEU A 31 5.70 7.68 6.72
N VAL A 32 6.93 7.21 6.83
CA VAL A 32 7.88 7.03 5.72
C VAL A 32 8.19 5.55 5.53
N ILE A 33 8.09 5.06 4.29
CA ILE A 33 8.27 3.65 3.97
C ILE A 33 9.38 3.50 2.93
N ASN A 34 10.44 2.79 3.30
CA ASN A 34 11.57 2.51 2.45
C ASN A 34 11.39 1.16 1.72
N PHE A 35 11.25 1.23 0.40
CA PHE A 35 11.14 0.05 -0.47
C PHE A 35 12.45 -0.34 -1.16
N ARG A 36 13.54 0.39 -0.89
CA ARG A 36 14.85 0.16 -1.51
C ARG A 36 15.75 -0.63 -0.56
N PRO A 37 16.24 -1.82 -0.97
CA PRO A 37 17.19 -2.57 -0.17
C PRO A 37 18.49 -1.78 0.00
N ASP A 38 19.16 -1.97 1.14
CA ASP A 38 20.47 -1.37 1.38
C ASP A 38 21.51 -1.83 0.35
N ASN A 39 22.48 -0.95 0.08
CA ASN A 39 23.62 -1.17 -0.84
C ASN A 39 23.27 -1.30 -2.33
N GLU A 40 22.02 -1.10 -2.76
CA GLU A 40 21.66 -1.13 -4.19
C GLU A 40 22.35 -0.02 -5.01
N GLY A 41 22.61 1.15 -4.39
CA GLY A 41 23.25 2.31 -5.02
C GLY A 41 24.73 2.47 -4.72
N GLY A 42 25.37 1.50 -4.05
CA GLY A 42 26.72 1.66 -3.51
C GLY A 42 26.80 2.69 -2.38
N GLU A 43 27.98 3.24 -2.16
CA GLU A 43 28.35 4.08 -0.99
C GLU A 43 27.56 5.39 -0.90
N ALA A 44 27.05 5.90 -2.02
CA ALA A 44 26.25 7.12 -2.07
C ALA A 44 24.79 6.89 -1.62
N GLN A 45 24.37 5.64 -1.43
CA GLN A 45 23.05 5.35 -0.88
C GLN A 45 23.06 5.52 0.65
N PRO A 46 22.22 6.39 1.22
CA PRO A 46 22.06 6.45 2.66
C PRO A 46 21.49 5.12 3.17
N THR A 47 22.05 4.63 4.28
CA THR A 47 21.62 3.36 4.87
C THR A 47 20.21 3.50 5.45
N ASN A 48 19.46 2.41 5.39
CA ASN A 48 18.17 2.31 6.05
C ASN A 48 18.26 2.68 7.54
N ALA A 49 19.33 2.24 8.22
CA ALA A 49 19.55 2.53 9.63
C ALA A 49 19.68 4.03 9.91
N ALA A 50 20.48 4.76 9.12
CA ALA A 50 20.63 6.21 9.27
C ALA A 50 19.31 6.94 9.02
N LEU A 51 18.59 6.58 7.95
CA LEU A 51 17.28 7.18 7.65
C LEU A 51 16.25 6.88 8.74
N ALA A 52 16.25 5.66 9.29
CA ALA A 52 15.34 5.27 10.37
C ALA A 52 15.63 6.03 11.68
N GLU A 53 16.90 6.27 12.00
CA GLU A 53 17.28 7.08 13.15
C GLU A 53 16.86 8.54 12.99
N LYS A 54 17.17 9.15 11.84
CA LYS A 54 16.77 10.54 11.55
C LYS A 54 15.25 10.70 11.54
N ALA A 55 14.51 9.77 10.92
CA ALA A 55 13.05 9.79 10.91
C ALA A 55 12.47 9.75 12.34
N ARG A 56 12.99 8.85 13.20
CA ARG A 56 12.59 8.77 14.61
C ARG A 56 12.88 10.06 15.37
N ALA A 57 14.06 10.67 15.16
CA ALA A 57 14.43 11.94 15.77
C ALA A 57 13.48 13.09 15.38
N LEU A 58 12.88 13.03 14.18
CA LEU A 58 11.91 13.99 13.68
C LEU A 58 10.45 13.66 14.07
N GLY A 59 10.22 12.57 14.82
CA GLY A 59 8.89 12.10 15.20
C GLY A 59 8.10 11.47 14.05
N LEU A 60 8.78 11.05 12.98
CA LEU A 60 8.19 10.30 11.87
C LEU A 60 8.18 8.80 12.18
N ALA A 61 7.08 8.13 11.89
CA ALA A 61 7.08 6.68 11.82
C ALA A 61 7.87 6.23 10.59
N TYR A 62 8.68 5.19 10.73
CA TYR A 62 9.52 4.67 9.67
C TYR A 62 9.34 3.16 9.53
N ALA A 63 9.14 2.69 8.30
CA ALA A 63 9.03 1.28 7.98
C ALA A 63 9.98 0.90 6.83
N TYR A 64 10.48 -0.33 6.88
CA TYR A 64 11.38 -0.88 5.88
C TYR A 64 10.78 -2.14 5.27
N ILE A 65 10.48 -2.09 3.98
CA ILE A 65 9.90 -3.20 3.19
C ILE A 65 10.77 -3.35 1.94
N PRO A 66 11.95 -3.98 2.03
CA PRO A 66 12.86 -4.08 0.88
C PRO A 66 12.22 -4.88 -0.25
N VAL A 67 12.06 -4.26 -1.42
CA VAL A 67 11.51 -4.91 -2.60
C VAL A 67 12.56 -4.94 -3.71
N ILE A 68 12.90 -6.15 -4.13
CA ILE A 68 13.76 -6.39 -5.30
C ILE A 68 12.97 -6.05 -6.56
N PRO A 69 13.57 -5.36 -7.55
CA PRO A 69 12.89 -5.04 -8.80
C PRO A 69 12.31 -6.30 -9.46
N ASN A 70 11.07 -6.19 -9.95
CA ASN A 70 10.29 -7.27 -10.57
C ASN A 70 9.95 -8.47 -9.65
N GLN A 71 10.16 -8.35 -8.34
CA GLN A 71 9.82 -9.40 -7.36
C GLN A 71 8.89 -8.84 -6.28
N ILE A 72 7.73 -8.34 -6.70
CA ILE A 72 6.69 -7.90 -5.75
C ILE A 72 5.89 -9.12 -5.32
N GLN A 73 6.03 -9.48 -4.05
CA GLN A 73 5.29 -10.56 -3.42
C GLN A 73 4.02 -10.04 -2.72
N PRO A 74 2.99 -10.90 -2.56
CA PRO A 74 1.77 -10.54 -1.83
C PRO A 74 2.04 -10.12 -0.38
N GLU A 75 3.12 -10.62 0.24
CA GLU A 75 3.56 -10.19 1.57
C GLU A 75 3.85 -8.68 1.64
N HIS A 76 4.50 -8.10 0.62
CA HIS A 76 4.79 -6.66 0.58
C HIS A 76 3.50 -5.83 0.56
N VAL A 77 2.48 -6.33 -0.14
CA VAL A 77 1.15 -5.71 -0.23
C VAL A 77 0.44 -5.79 1.13
N ASN A 78 0.50 -6.94 1.80
CA ASN A 78 -0.09 -7.13 3.12
C ASN A 78 0.59 -6.25 4.18
N GLN A 79 1.92 -6.16 4.18
CA GLN A 79 2.68 -5.30 5.08
C GLN A 79 2.33 -3.82 4.86
N LEU A 80 2.28 -3.36 3.60
CA LEU A 80 1.88 -1.98 3.30
C LEU A 80 0.45 -1.72 3.78
N ARG A 81 -0.49 -2.64 3.52
CA ARG A 81 -1.88 -2.51 3.98
C ARG A 81 -1.99 -2.41 5.50
N ALA A 82 -1.24 -3.25 6.22
CA ALA A 82 -1.21 -3.23 7.67
C ALA A 82 -0.67 -1.89 8.19
N LEU A 83 0.44 -1.39 7.63
CA LEU A 83 1.01 -0.09 8.01
C LEU A 83 0.05 1.07 7.76
N LEU A 84 -0.61 1.10 6.59
CA LEU A 84 -1.61 2.13 6.26
C LEU A 84 -2.87 2.05 7.13
N SER A 85 -3.17 0.87 7.69
CA SER A 85 -4.30 0.68 8.62
C SER A 85 -3.94 1.09 10.05
N LEU A 86 -2.69 0.84 10.46
CA LEU A 86 -2.17 1.23 11.78
C LEU A 86 -1.91 2.73 11.88
N HIS A 87 -1.43 3.36 10.80
CA HIS A 87 -1.12 4.78 10.77
C HIS A 87 -2.21 5.57 10.05
N GLN A 88 -3.00 6.32 10.82
CA GLN A 88 -3.95 7.28 10.27
C GLN A 88 -3.21 8.58 9.91
N GLY A 89 -2.89 8.77 8.64
CA GLY A 89 -2.21 9.98 8.15
C GLY A 89 -1.64 9.82 6.75
N SER A 90 -1.03 10.88 6.23
CA SER A 90 -0.33 10.82 4.94
C SER A 90 0.97 10.04 5.08
N ALA A 91 1.09 9.00 4.27
CA ALA A 91 2.27 8.15 4.16
C ALA A 91 3.07 8.48 2.89
N LEU A 92 4.39 8.38 2.99
CA LEU A 92 5.32 8.57 1.88
C LEU A 92 6.15 7.31 1.66
N GLY A 93 5.97 6.66 0.51
CA GLY A 93 6.81 5.55 0.09
C GLY A 93 7.94 6.01 -0.83
N PHE A 94 9.17 5.55 -0.61
CA PHE A 94 10.28 5.88 -1.49
C PHE A 94 11.08 4.65 -1.93
N CYS A 95 11.74 4.76 -3.08
CA CYS A 95 12.75 3.80 -3.50
C CYS A 95 13.86 4.51 -4.30
N ARG A 96 14.39 3.92 -5.38
CA ARG A 96 15.30 4.63 -6.27
C ARG A 96 14.59 5.72 -7.10
N THR A 97 13.45 5.36 -7.69
CA THR A 97 12.68 6.23 -8.61
C THR A 97 11.20 6.41 -8.24
N GLY A 98 10.74 5.80 -7.14
CA GLY A 98 9.34 5.80 -6.70
C GLY A 98 8.45 4.70 -7.31
N ASN A 99 8.86 4.07 -8.42
CA ASN A 99 8.03 3.06 -9.12
C ASN A 99 7.67 1.84 -8.26
N ARG A 100 8.58 1.36 -7.41
CA ARG A 100 8.31 0.18 -6.55
C ARG A 100 7.20 0.48 -5.54
N ALA A 101 7.30 1.62 -4.86
CA ALA A 101 6.30 2.08 -3.91
C ALA A 101 4.93 2.26 -4.59
N ASN A 102 4.90 2.85 -5.79
CA ASN A 102 3.66 2.97 -6.56
C ASN A 102 3.06 1.59 -6.90
N ASN A 103 3.84 0.65 -7.44
CA ASN A 103 3.33 -0.66 -7.82
C ASN A 103 2.76 -1.47 -6.65
N VAL A 104 3.44 -1.47 -5.48
CA VAL A 104 2.94 -2.16 -4.27
C VAL A 104 1.63 -1.51 -3.79
N TYR A 105 1.55 -0.17 -3.85
CA TYR A 105 0.34 0.55 -3.47
C TYR A 105 -0.83 0.27 -4.43
N GLN A 106 -0.61 0.27 -5.74
CA GLN A 106 -1.65 -0.07 -6.72
C GLN A 106 -2.20 -1.48 -6.51
N GLN A 107 -1.32 -2.46 -6.23
CA GLN A 107 -1.76 -3.83 -5.91
C GLN A 107 -2.58 -3.89 -4.61
N THR A 108 -2.29 -3.01 -3.65
CA THR A 108 -3.09 -2.90 -2.41
C THR A 108 -4.51 -2.45 -2.72
N LEU A 109 -4.67 -1.44 -3.58
CA LEU A 109 -5.99 -0.94 -4.00
C LEU A 109 -6.79 -1.99 -4.77
N GLN A 110 -6.14 -2.73 -5.68
CA GLN A 110 -6.78 -3.81 -6.43
C GLN A 110 -7.26 -4.94 -5.51
N SER A 111 -6.44 -5.30 -4.51
CA SER A 111 -6.80 -6.32 -3.53
C SER A 111 -7.98 -5.89 -2.65
N ASP A 112 -8.04 -4.60 -2.29
CA ASP A 112 -9.14 -4.04 -1.48
C ASP A 112 -10.45 -4.01 -2.27
N ALA A 113 -10.39 -3.62 -3.56
CA ALA A 113 -11.55 -3.65 -4.45
C ALA A 113 -12.12 -5.06 -4.65
N MET A 114 -11.26 -6.08 -4.75
CA MET A 114 -11.68 -7.49 -4.89
C MET A 114 -12.27 -8.06 -3.59
N ASN A 115 -11.88 -7.51 -2.43
CA ASN A 115 -12.36 -7.96 -1.12
C ASN A 115 -13.61 -7.22 -0.63
N LYS A 116 -14.16 -6.30 -1.42
CA LYS A 116 -15.43 -5.65 -1.11
C LYS A 116 -16.55 -6.70 -1.26
N PRO A 117 -17.33 -7.02 -0.21
CA PRO A 117 -18.47 -7.91 -0.37
C PRO A 117 -19.40 -7.25 -1.37
N ASP A 118 -19.58 -7.92 -2.50
CA ASP A 118 -20.50 -7.49 -3.54
C ASP A 118 -21.89 -7.30 -2.92
N CYS A 119 -22.35 -6.05 -2.79
CA CYS A 119 -23.72 -5.76 -2.37
C CYS A 119 -24.65 -5.60 -3.59
N CYS A 120 -24.13 -5.71 -4.82
CA CYS A 120 -24.86 -5.42 -6.05
C CYS A 120 -24.42 -6.27 -7.25
N SER A 121 -24.48 -7.59 -7.15
CA SER A 121 -24.85 -8.43 -8.29
C SER A 121 -26.36 -8.30 -8.51
N GLN A 122 -26.69 -7.37 -9.40
CA GLN A 122 -28.01 -7.08 -9.97
C GLN A 122 -28.62 -8.32 -10.66
N GLN A 123 -29.86 -8.69 -10.30
CA GLN A 123 -31.12 -8.56 -11.05
C GLN A 123 -31.31 -9.40 -12.34
N GLY A 124 -32.34 -10.25 -12.31
CA GLY A 124 -33.38 -10.34 -13.36
C GLY A 124 -33.06 -11.16 -14.62
N GLY A 125 -33.57 -12.39 -14.68
CA GLY A 125 -33.74 -13.18 -15.90
C GLY A 125 -35.13 -13.82 -15.95
N ASP A 126 -35.96 -13.27 -16.81
CA ASP A 126 -37.25 -13.66 -17.37
C ASP A 126 -38.02 -14.88 -16.80
N GLY A 127 -39.23 -14.59 -16.32
CA GLY A 127 -40.28 -15.59 -16.19
C GLY A 127 -40.82 -16.01 -17.56
N GLN A 128 -40.53 -17.24 -17.96
CA GLN A 128 -41.38 -18.02 -18.87
C GLN A 128 -41.41 -19.48 -18.39
N ASN A 129 -42.51 -19.81 -17.72
CA ASN A 129 -43.26 -21.06 -17.80
C ASN A 129 -42.49 -22.38 -17.92
N LEU A 130 -42.50 -23.19 -16.85
CA LEU A 130 -42.91 -24.59 -16.96
C LEU A 130 -43.71 -24.99 -15.73
N SER A 131 -45.01 -25.10 -15.94
CA SER A 131 -45.97 -25.68 -15.01
C SER A 131 -45.57 -27.11 -14.58
N SER A 132 -45.95 -27.41 -13.34
CA SER A 132 -46.43 -28.72 -12.87
C SER A 132 -45.43 -29.63 -12.12
N ARG A 133 -45.95 -30.15 -10.97
CA ARG A 133 -45.61 -31.40 -10.25
C ARG A 133 -44.42 -31.26 -9.27
N VAL A 134 -44.44 -31.70 -8.00
CA VAL A 134 -45.33 -32.58 -7.23
C VAL A 134 -44.91 -32.53 -5.74
N LEU A 135 -45.90 -32.66 -4.83
CA LEU A 135 -45.90 -33.10 -3.42
C LEU A 135 -44.60 -33.16 -2.57
N GLY A 136 -44.64 -32.53 -1.37
CA GLY A 136 -45.02 -33.22 -0.12
C GLY A 136 -43.95 -33.68 0.91
N TRP A 137 -44.27 -33.41 2.19
CA TRP A 137 -43.91 -34.15 3.44
C TRP A 137 -42.48 -33.92 4.01
N LEU A 138 -42.17 -33.79 5.32
CA LEU A 138 -42.89 -34.01 6.59
C LEU A 138 -42.19 -33.30 7.80
N LYS A 139 -43.00 -32.95 8.81
CA LYS A 139 -42.74 -32.79 10.27
C LYS A 139 -41.42 -33.36 10.84
N ARG A 140 -40.85 -32.62 11.82
CA ARG A 140 -40.93 -32.99 13.25
C ARG A 140 -40.95 -31.74 14.12
#